data_AF-A0AAW0GAJ3-F1
#
_entry.id   AF-A0AAW0GAJ3-F1
#
_cell.length_a   1.000
_cell.length_b   1.000
_cell.length_c   1.000
_cell.angle_alpha   90.00
_cell.angle_beta   90.00
_cell.angle_gamma   90.00
#
_symmetry.space_group_name_H-M   'P 1'
#
loop_
_entity.id
_entity.type
_entity.pdbx_description
1 polymer ?
#
loop_
_entity_poly.entity_id
_entity_poly.type
_entity_poly.pdbx_seq_one_letter_code
_entity_poly.pdbx_strand_id
1 'polypeptide(L)'
;MTLMRLVFALLVLWFVPLFAQDYSVPSQWNTSSPLSLDQRIHLFQGALEAVNTSYDETQGLINMSLDENANLVSAIAIFDRIVSGRDNYDAISEHISRVRPKLIPLSMWGLTEIYSYRAYSDNLFLLDAKTIWEQYTPWMITIQDAENGSHPLKNVTFPSQCNGASVAGGVFVYHEDEKIGSLAVIASTQGAYMACVQAIRYALS
;
A
#
# COMPACT_ATOMS: atom_id res chain seq x y z
N MET A 1 30.62 31.40 -24.29
CA MET A 1 29.21 31.54 -23.85
C MET A 1 28.54 30.21 -23.45
N THR A 2 29.13 29.05 -23.72
CA THR A 2 28.59 27.71 -23.40
C THR A 2 28.86 27.24 -21.96
N LEU A 3 30.02 27.59 -21.38
CA LEU A 3 30.38 27.22 -20.00
C LEU A 3 29.45 27.86 -18.95
N MET A 4 29.05 29.12 -19.16
CA MET A 4 28.14 29.86 -18.26
C MET A 4 26.72 29.28 -18.24
N ARG A 5 26.27 28.65 -19.34
CA ARG A 5 24.98 27.96 -19.41
C ARG A 5 25.00 26.61 -18.68
N LEU A 6 26.14 25.91 -18.71
CA LEU A 6 26.33 24.63 -18.01
C LEU A 6 26.41 24.81 -16.49
N VAL A 7 27.10 25.87 -16.04
CA VAL A 7 27.18 26.22 -14.61
C VAL A 7 25.81 26.65 -14.08
N PHE A 8 25.01 27.38 -14.86
CA PHE A 8 23.65 27.76 -14.45
C PHE A 8 22.71 26.55 -14.39
N ALA A 9 22.82 25.60 -15.33
CA ALA A 9 22.03 24.36 -15.31
C ALA A 9 22.39 23.45 -14.11
N LEU A 10 23.67 23.36 -13.76
CA LEU A 10 24.13 22.60 -12.58
C LEU A 10 23.72 23.24 -11.26
N LEU A 11 23.68 24.57 -11.18
CA LEU A 11 23.20 25.30 -9.99
C LEU A 11 21.69 25.16 -9.79
N VAL A 12 20.89 25.14 -10.85
CA VAL A 12 19.44 24.89 -10.75
C VAL A 12 19.13 23.46 -10.28
N LEU A 13 19.94 22.47 -10.68
CA LEU A 13 19.80 21.08 -10.22
C LEU A 13 20.12 20.88 -8.73
N TRP A 14 20.88 21.78 -8.10
CA TRP A 14 21.20 21.71 -6.66
C TRP A 14 20.17 22.42 -5.76
N PHE A 15 19.31 23.26 -6.33
CA PHE A 15 18.36 24.09 -5.56
C PHE A 15 16.90 23.60 -5.60
N VAL A 16 16.64 22.38 -6.06
CA VAL A 16 15.31 21.76 -5.90
C VAL A 16 15.29 20.72 -4.77
N PRO A 17 15.39 21.11 -3.48
CA PRO A 17 14.85 20.31 -2.38
C PRO A 17 13.47 20.87 -2.02
N LEU A 18 12.48 20.78 -2.90
CA LEU A 18 11.14 21.36 -2.68
C LEU A 18 10.16 20.46 -3.44
N PHE A 19 9.52 19.42 -2.89
CA PHE A 19 9.05 19.15 -1.54
C PHE A 19 9.19 17.64 -1.31
N ALA A 20 10.16 17.20 -0.50
CA ALA A 20 9.96 15.90 0.13
C ALA A 20 8.81 16.08 1.12
N GLN A 21 7.70 15.37 0.92
CA GLN A 21 6.67 15.34 1.97
C GLN A 21 7.34 14.77 3.22
N ASP A 22 7.30 15.54 4.31
CA ASP A 22 7.78 15.07 5.61
C ASP A 22 6.77 14.02 6.11
N TYR A 23 7.14 12.76 5.91
CA TYR A 23 6.39 11.60 6.41
C TYR A 23 6.85 11.18 7.81
N SER A 24 7.65 11.99 8.51
CA SER A 24 7.97 11.71 9.90
C SER A 24 6.69 11.75 10.74
N VAL A 25 6.63 10.88 11.76
CA VAL A 25 5.55 10.94 12.74
C VAL A 25 5.67 12.28 13.46
N PRO A 26 4.65 13.16 13.42
CA PRO A 26 4.76 14.47 14.03
C PRO A 26 5.03 14.35 15.54
N SER A 27 6.00 15.09 16.05
CA SER A 27 6.44 14.99 17.45
C SER A 27 5.34 15.30 18.48
N GLN A 28 4.28 16.00 18.06
CA GLN A 28 3.10 16.32 18.87
C GLN A 28 2.04 15.20 18.89
N TRP A 29 2.22 14.12 18.13
CA TRP A 29 1.29 12.98 18.20
C TRP A 29 1.34 12.37 19.59
N ASN A 30 0.16 12.23 20.20
CA ASN A 30 0.05 11.57 21.49
C ASN A 30 0.31 10.07 21.29
N THR A 31 1.49 9.62 21.73
CA THR A 31 1.88 8.21 21.70
C THR A 31 1.50 7.46 22.99
N SER A 32 0.80 8.12 23.92
CA SER A 32 0.35 7.52 25.18
C SER A 32 -1.10 7.02 25.07
N SER A 33 -1.39 5.91 25.73
CA SER A 33 -2.73 5.36 25.89
C SER A 33 -3.05 5.24 27.38
N PRO A 34 -4.27 5.60 27.82
CA PRO A 34 -4.68 5.41 29.21
C PRO A 34 -4.90 3.93 29.56
N LEU A 35 -4.94 3.05 28.56
CA LEU A 35 -5.12 1.61 28.74
C LEU A 35 -3.76 0.92 28.86
N SER A 36 -3.67 -0.14 29.67
CA SER A 36 -2.53 -1.05 29.65
C SER A 36 -2.48 -1.85 28.34
N LEU A 37 -1.35 -2.51 28.07
CA LEU A 37 -1.25 -3.41 26.92
C LEU A 37 -2.30 -4.53 27.01
N ASP A 38 -2.44 -5.17 28.17
CA ASP A 38 -3.39 -6.26 28.39
C ASP A 38 -4.84 -5.82 28.17
N GLN A 39 -5.21 -4.61 28.61
CA GLN A 39 -6.54 -4.06 28.36
C GLN A 39 -6.79 -3.86 26.86
N ARG A 40 -5.79 -3.37 26.11
CA ARG A 40 -5.92 -3.22 24.65
C ARG A 40 -6.02 -4.56 23.94
N ILE A 41 -5.25 -5.55 24.38
CA ILE A 41 -5.32 -6.93 23.85
C ILE A 41 -6.71 -7.50 24.07
N HIS A 42 -7.24 -7.39 25.29
CA HIS A 42 -8.56 -7.90 25.63
C HIS A 42 -9.68 -7.23 24.82
N LEU A 43 -9.61 -5.91 24.63
CA LEU A 43 -10.56 -5.18 23.77
C LEU A 43 -10.49 -5.64 22.31
N PHE A 44 -9.28 -5.87 21.78
CA PHE A 44 -9.11 -6.33 20.41
C PHE A 44 -9.66 -7.75 20.22
N GLN A 45 -9.39 -8.66 21.16
CA GLN A 45 -9.95 -10.01 21.14
C GLN A 45 -11.49 -10.00 21.16
N GLY A 46 -12.10 -9.20 22.04
CA GLY A 46 -13.56 -9.06 22.08
C GLY A 46 -14.14 -8.49 20.78
N ALA A 47 -13.43 -7.56 20.13
CA ALA A 47 -13.82 -7.06 18.80
C ALA A 47 -13.73 -8.14 17.73
N LEU A 48 -12.66 -8.96 17.73
CA LEU A 48 -12.47 -10.05 16.78
C LEU A 48 -13.55 -11.14 16.94
N GLU A 49 -13.92 -11.47 18.17
CA GLU A 49 -15.03 -12.41 18.45
C GLU A 49 -16.36 -11.90 17.86
N ALA A 50 -16.67 -10.61 18.02
CA ALA A 50 -17.88 -10.03 17.43
C ALA A 50 -17.84 -10.06 15.90
N VAL A 51 -16.69 -9.76 15.32
CA VAL A 51 -16.46 -9.77 13.87
C VAL A 51 -16.64 -11.17 13.28
N ASN A 52 -16.16 -12.22 13.96
CA ASN A 52 -16.34 -13.61 13.53
C ASN A 52 -17.79 -14.05 13.38
N THR A 53 -18.73 -13.41 14.09
CA THR A 53 -20.18 -13.71 13.93
C THR A 53 -20.74 -13.32 12.56
N SER A 54 -20.02 -12.45 11.82
CA SER A 54 -20.42 -11.95 10.50
C SER A 54 -19.63 -12.58 9.35
N TYR A 55 -18.85 -13.62 9.64
CA TYR A 55 -18.05 -14.32 8.65
C TYR A 55 -18.91 -15.19 7.73
N ASP A 56 -18.76 -15.00 6.43
CA ASP A 56 -19.35 -15.84 5.38
C ASP A 56 -18.31 -16.87 4.90
N GLU A 57 -18.48 -18.11 5.34
CA GLU A 57 -17.61 -19.24 4.96
C GLU A 57 -17.58 -19.51 3.44
N THR A 58 -18.67 -19.17 2.73
CA THR A 58 -18.78 -19.36 1.29
C THR A 58 -17.90 -18.38 0.54
N GLN A 59 -17.91 -17.12 0.98
CA GLN A 59 -17.10 -16.07 0.37
C GLN A 59 -15.69 -16.03 0.90
N GLY A 60 -15.45 -16.62 2.08
CA GLY A 60 -14.22 -16.46 2.83
C GLY A 60 -14.01 -15.03 3.27
N LEU A 61 -15.09 -14.27 3.50
CA LEU A 61 -15.08 -12.84 3.76
C LEU A 61 -16.13 -12.50 4.81
N ILE A 62 -15.96 -11.37 5.45
CA ILE A 62 -17.05 -10.70 6.16
C ILE A 62 -17.83 -9.89 5.14
N ASN A 63 -19.13 -9.69 5.38
CA ASN A 63 -20.01 -8.88 4.54
C ASN A 63 -19.63 -7.38 4.55
N MET A 64 -18.50 -7.09 3.92
CA MET A 64 -17.82 -5.82 3.75
C MET A 64 -17.18 -5.81 2.36
N SER A 65 -16.71 -4.66 1.89
CA SER A 65 -15.93 -4.59 0.65
C SER A 65 -14.62 -5.37 0.74
N LEU A 66 -14.03 -5.68 -0.40
CA LEU A 66 -12.79 -6.45 -0.46
C LEU A 66 -11.60 -5.66 0.12
N ASP A 67 -11.60 -4.33 0.03
CA ASP A 67 -10.60 -3.46 0.68
C ASP A 67 -10.78 -3.39 2.20
N GLU A 68 -12.02 -3.36 2.69
CA GLU A 68 -12.30 -3.40 4.12
C GLU A 68 -11.88 -4.74 4.74
N ASN A 69 -12.10 -5.86 4.04
CA ASN A 69 -11.58 -7.16 4.46
C ASN A 69 -10.04 -7.16 4.49
N ALA A 70 -9.36 -6.54 3.51
CA ALA A 70 -7.90 -6.40 3.53
C ALA A 70 -7.41 -5.68 4.80
N ASN A 71 -8.09 -4.58 5.16
CA ASN A 71 -7.79 -3.81 6.38
C ASN A 71 -8.00 -4.63 7.65
N LEU A 72 -9.08 -5.41 7.72
CA LEU A 72 -9.35 -6.28 8.85
C LEU A 72 -8.26 -7.35 9.00
N VAL A 73 -7.93 -8.07 7.93
CA VAL A 73 -6.89 -9.11 7.95
C VAL A 73 -5.53 -8.50 8.32
N SER A 74 -5.21 -7.32 7.79
CA SER A 74 -4.04 -6.55 8.17
C SER A 74 -3.99 -6.27 9.68
N ALA A 75 -5.11 -5.83 10.26
CA ALA A 75 -5.18 -5.53 11.69
C ALA A 75 -4.96 -6.78 12.56
N ILE A 76 -5.49 -7.94 12.14
CA ILE A 76 -5.29 -9.22 12.84
C ILE A 76 -3.82 -9.65 12.76
N ALA A 77 -3.18 -9.58 11.59
CA ALA A 77 -1.75 -9.89 11.46
C ALA A 77 -0.87 -8.96 12.32
N ILE A 78 -1.18 -7.65 12.33
CA ILE A 78 -0.47 -6.68 13.19
C ILE A 78 -0.67 -7.02 14.66
N PHE A 79 -1.88 -7.40 15.07
CA PHE A 79 -2.18 -7.81 16.44
C PHE A 79 -1.34 -9.02 16.85
N ASP A 80 -1.33 -10.09 16.04
CA ASP A 80 -0.50 -11.28 16.28
C ASP A 80 0.98 -10.92 16.43
N ARG A 81 1.48 -10.02 15.58
CA ARG A 81 2.85 -9.50 15.70
C ARG A 81 3.09 -8.77 17.03
N ILE A 82 2.16 -7.91 17.46
CA ILE A 82 2.28 -7.14 18.71
C ILE A 82 2.34 -8.06 19.92
N VAL A 83 1.47 -9.08 19.95
CA VAL A 83 1.42 -10.04 21.06
C VAL A 83 2.42 -11.19 20.91
N SER A 84 3.22 -11.18 19.84
CA SER A 84 4.14 -12.28 19.47
C SER A 84 3.44 -13.65 19.37
N GLY A 85 2.18 -13.64 18.94
CA GLY A 85 1.34 -14.82 18.75
C GLY A 85 1.27 -15.28 17.30
N ARG A 86 0.71 -16.47 17.07
CA ARG A 86 0.41 -17.00 15.73
C ARG A 86 -1.00 -17.60 15.63
N ASP A 87 -1.87 -17.27 16.58
CA ASP A 87 -3.15 -17.94 16.75
C ASP A 87 -4.09 -17.72 15.55
N ASN A 88 -3.91 -16.62 14.81
CA ASN A 88 -4.73 -16.31 13.65
C ASN A 88 -4.09 -16.69 12.30
N TYR A 89 -2.91 -17.33 12.30
CA TYR A 89 -2.17 -17.65 11.09
C TYR A 89 -3.00 -18.46 10.08
N ASP A 90 -3.61 -19.57 10.52
CA ASP A 90 -4.36 -20.47 9.64
C ASP A 90 -5.59 -19.76 9.04
N ALA A 91 -6.32 -19.00 9.87
CA ALA A 91 -7.48 -18.23 9.44
C ALA A 91 -7.10 -17.16 8.41
N ILE A 92 -6.01 -16.43 8.64
CA ILE A 92 -5.51 -15.41 7.70
C ILE A 92 -5.05 -16.06 6.39
N SER A 93 -4.27 -17.13 6.46
CA SER A 93 -3.77 -17.84 5.29
C SER A 93 -4.92 -18.39 4.45
N GLU A 94 -5.91 -19.01 5.09
CA GLU A 94 -7.11 -19.50 4.42
C GLU A 94 -7.88 -18.35 3.76
N HIS A 95 -8.14 -17.27 4.50
CA HIS A 95 -8.86 -16.11 4.00
C HIS A 95 -8.20 -15.54 2.76
N ILE A 96 -6.90 -15.22 2.84
CA ILE A 96 -6.08 -14.75 1.71
C ILE A 96 -6.17 -15.71 0.52
N SER A 97 -6.06 -17.02 0.77
CA SER A 97 -6.10 -18.01 -0.31
C SER A 97 -7.43 -18.02 -1.08
N ARG A 98 -8.56 -17.80 -0.38
CA ARG A 98 -9.90 -17.76 -0.97
C ARG A 98 -10.14 -16.50 -1.78
N VAL A 99 -9.60 -15.37 -1.34
CA VAL A 99 -9.71 -14.12 -2.08
C VAL A 99 -8.66 -13.94 -3.14
N ARG A 100 -7.56 -14.73 -3.13
CA ARG A 100 -6.44 -14.64 -4.09
C ARG A 100 -6.88 -14.43 -5.55
N PRO A 101 -7.86 -15.17 -6.09
CA PRO A 101 -8.33 -14.95 -7.48
C PRO A 101 -8.95 -13.58 -7.74
N LYS A 102 -9.39 -12.90 -6.68
CA LYS A 102 -10.05 -11.58 -6.67
C LYS A 102 -9.10 -10.44 -6.24
N LEU A 103 -7.88 -10.75 -5.81
CA LEU A 103 -6.92 -9.74 -5.28
C LEU A 103 -6.34 -8.83 -6.36
N ILE A 104 -6.54 -9.20 -7.61
CA ILE A 104 -6.26 -8.34 -8.75
C ILE A 104 -7.54 -7.52 -8.97
N PRO A 105 -7.60 -6.22 -8.60
CA PRO A 105 -6.50 -5.26 -8.49
C PRO A 105 -6.55 -4.43 -7.21
N LEU A 106 -6.17 -5.01 -6.08
CA LEU A 106 -6.32 -4.34 -4.79
C LEU A 106 -4.99 -4.23 -4.06
N SER A 107 -4.33 -3.10 -4.30
CA SER A 107 -3.08 -2.67 -3.67
C SER A 107 -3.06 -2.88 -2.15
N MET A 108 -4.20 -2.73 -1.47
CA MET A 108 -4.35 -2.96 -0.03
C MET A 108 -4.00 -4.39 0.39
N TRP A 109 -4.25 -5.39 -0.47
CA TRP A 109 -3.86 -6.76 -0.18
C TRP A 109 -2.36 -6.99 -0.25
N GLY A 110 -1.63 -6.29 -1.13
CA GLY A 110 -0.17 -6.32 -1.08
C GLY A 110 0.38 -5.84 0.27
N LEU A 111 -0.27 -4.84 0.87
CA LEU A 111 0.06 -4.39 2.22
C LEU A 111 -0.32 -5.43 3.29
N THR A 112 -1.49 -6.06 3.18
CA THR A 112 -1.91 -7.18 4.04
C THR A 112 -0.87 -8.29 4.04
N GLU A 113 -0.42 -8.71 2.86
CA GLU A 113 0.61 -9.74 2.69
C GLU A 113 1.92 -9.37 3.39
N ILE A 114 2.37 -8.11 3.28
CA ILE A 114 3.55 -7.63 4.02
C ILE A 114 3.35 -7.68 5.54
N TYR A 115 2.17 -7.33 6.04
CA TYR A 115 1.89 -7.43 7.48
C TYR A 115 1.84 -8.88 7.95
N SER A 116 1.23 -9.78 7.17
CA SER A 116 1.23 -11.22 7.42
C SER A 116 2.65 -11.80 7.43
N TYR A 117 3.49 -11.44 6.45
CA TYR A 117 4.90 -11.82 6.45
C TYR A 117 5.63 -11.35 7.71
N ARG A 118 5.41 -10.09 8.13
CA ARG A 118 6.04 -9.55 9.35
C ARG A 118 5.56 -10.19 10.64
N ALA A 119 4.32 -10.68 10.68
CA ALA A 119 3.76 -11.37 11.83
C ALA A 119 4.26 -12.82 11.91
N TYR A 120 4.35 -13.50 10.76
CA TYR A 120 4.48 -14.96 10.73
C TYR A 120 5.78 -15.47 10.12
N SER A 121 6.58 -14.60 9.50
CA SER A 121 7.82 -14.95 8.78
C SER A 121 7.63 -16.02 7.71
N ASP A 122 6.43 -16.11 7.10
CA ASP A 122 6.15 -17.03 6.00
C ASP A 122 6.42 -16.36 4.64
N ASN A 123 7.36 -16.92 3.89
CA ASN A 123 7.78 -16.40 2.60
C ASN A 123 6.69 -16.44 1.52
N LEU A 124 5.63 -17.23 1.68
CA LEU A 124 4.49 -17.22 0.75
C LEU A 124 3.82 -15.84 0.76
N PHE A 125 3.62 -15.22 1.92
CA PHE A 125 3.07 -13.88 2.01
C PHE A 125 3.99 -12.84 1.34
N LEU A 126 5.30 -12.94 1.54
CA LEU A 126 6.25 -12.04 0.87
C LEU A 126 6.23 -12.22 -0.66
N LEU A 127 6.11 -13.45 -1.14
CA LEU A 127 6.01 -13.77 -2.56
C LEU A 127 4.71 -13.24 -3.18
N ASP A 128 3.59 -13.36 -2.47
CA ASP A 128 2.30 -12.82 -2.90
C ASP A 128 2.32 -11.29 -2.93
N ALA A 129 2.89 -10.63 -1.91
CA ALA A 129 3.10 -9.18 -1.90
C ALA A 129 3.94 -8.72 -3.10
N LYS A 130 5.01 -9.45 -3.43
CA LYS A 130 5.85 -9.17 -4.60
C LYS A 130 5.06 -9.31 -5.90
N THR A 131 4.25 -10.36 -6.02
CA THR A 131 3.41 -10.58 -7.20
C THR A 131 2.42 -9.44 -7.42
N ILE A 132 1.76 -8.99 -6.35
CA ILE A 132 0.83 -7.84 -6.41
C ILE A 132 1.59 -6.57 -6.82
N TRP A 133 2.76 -6.31 -6.23
CA TRP A 133 3.58 -5.16 -6.57
C TRP A 133 4.03 -5.15 -8.05
N GLU A 134 4.48 -6.29 -8.58
CA GLU A 134 4.90 -6.42 -9.98
C GLU A 134 3.74 -6.12 -10.94
N GLN A 135 2.50 -6.46 -10.58
CA GLN A 135 1.32 -6.14 -11.39
C GLN A 135 0.95 -4.65 -11.39
N TYR A 136 1.22 -3.93 -10.30
CA TYR A 136 0.96 -2.49 -10.21
C TYR A 136 2.07 -1.63 -10.81
N THR A 137 3.30 -2.15 -10.89
CA THR A 137 4.45 -1.41 -11.38
C THR A 137 4.24 -0.80 -12.78
N PRO A 138 3.62 -1.49 -13.75
CA PRO A 138 3.31 -0.91 -15.06
C PRO A 138 2.32 0.26 -15.04
N TRP A 139 1.60 0.50 -13.95
CA TRP A 139 0.62 1.59 -13.78
C TRP A 139 1.22 2.83 -13.11
N MET A 140 2.52 2.80 -12.79
CA MET A 140 3.24 3.93 -12.24
C MET A 140 3.58 4.94 -13.34
N ILE A 141 3.22 6.20 -13.11
CA ILE A 141 3.56 7.33 -13.96
C ILE A 141 5.07 7.55 -13.92
N THR A 142 5.77 7.30 -15.02
CA THR A 142 7.20 7.62 -15.12
C THR A 142 7.42 9.12 -15.28
N ILE A 143 8.67 9.57 -15.14
CA ILE A 143 9.03 10.98 -15.42
C ILE A 143 8.64 11.35 -16.86
N GLN A 144 8.94 10.46 -17.82
CA GLN A 144 8.62 10.68 -19.23
C GLN A 144 7.10 10.75 -19.47
N ASP A 145 6.33 9.90 -18.80
CA ASP A 145 4.87 9.93 -18.89
C ASP A 145 4.29 11.25 -18.38
N ALA A 146 4.81 11.73 -17.25
CA ALA A 146 4.43 13.01 -16.67
C ALA A 146 4.79 14.18 -17.60
N GLU A 147 5.97 14.19 -18.21
CA GLU A 147 6.39 15.22 -19.17
C GLU A 147 5.53 15.22 -20.44
N ASN A 148 5.18 14.03 -20.94
CA ASN A 148 4.37 13.88 -22.15
C ASN A 148 2.87 14.10 -21.88
N GLY A 149 2.44 14.05 -20.62
CA GLY A 149 1.02 14.08 -20.24
C GLY A 149 0.25 12.85 -20.74
N SER A 150 0.93 11.71 -20.89
CA SER A 150 0.37 10.47 -21.47
C SER A 150 1.04 9.25 -20.84
N HIS A 151 0.32 8.14 -20.73
CA HIS A 151 0.84 6.88 -20.18
C HIS A 151 0.48 5.71 -21.10
N PRO A 152 1.38 4.73 -21.35
CA PRO A 152 1.16 3.66 -22.34
C PRO A 152 -0.11 2.82 -22.11
N LEU A 153 -0.56 2.71 -20.85
CA LEU A 153 -1.75 1.96 -20.47
C LEU A 153 -3.03 2.82 -20.36
N LYS A 154 -2.96 4.11 -20.73
CA LYS A 154 -4.08 5.05 -20.68
C LYS A 154 -4.33 5.64 -22.07
N ASN A 155 -5.60 5.83 -22.43
CA ASN A 155 -5.99 6.46 -23.71
C ASN A 155 -6.37 7.94 -23.54
N VAL A 156 -6.31 8.44 -22.31
CA VAL A 156 -6.57 9.82 -21.95
C VAL A 156 -5.27 10.50 -21.55
N THR A 157 -5.15 11.78 -21.91
CA THR A 157 -4.05 12.63 -21.46
C THR A 157 -4.31 13.12 -20.05
N PHE A 158 -3.25 13.40 -19.29
CA PHE A 158 -3.32 13.94 -17.93
C PHE A 158 -2.35 15.11 -17.75
N PRO A 159 -2.62 16.03 -16.81
CA PRO A 159 -1.71 17.14 -16.53
C PRO A 159 -0.38 16.62 -15.99
N SER A 160 0.72 17.25 -16.40
CA SER A 160 2.07 16.93 -15.90
C SER A 160 2.30 17.30 -14.43
N GLN A 161 1.39 18.08 -13.84
CA GLN A 161 1.48 18.58 -12.48
C GLN A 161 0.12 18.55 -11.76
N CYS A 162 0.17 18.39 -10.43
CA CYS A 162 -0.94 18.55 -9.50
C CYS A 162 -0.51 19.54 -8.40
N ASN A 163 -1.19 20.68 -8.26
CA ASN A 163 -0.85 21.75 -7.32
C ASN A 163 0.61 22.23 -7.40
N GLY A 164 1.16 22.30 -8.62
CA GLY A 164 2.54 22.74 -8.86
C GLY A 164 3.62 21.67 -8.59
N ALA A 165 3.24 20.48 -8.12
CA ALA A 165 4.13 19.33 -7.99
C ALA A 165 3.99 18.40 -9.20
N SER A 166 5.08 17.75 -9.64
CA SER A 166 5.03 16.74 -10.70
C SER A 166 4.15 15.56 -10.29
N VAL A 167 3.45 14.97 -11.27
CA VAL A 167 2.68 13.71 -11.07
C VAL A 167 3.54 12.45 -11.23
N ALA A 168 4.81 12.58 -11.58
CA ALA A 168 5.74 11.45 -11.70
C ALA A 168 5.83 10.66 -10.37
N GLY A 169 5.82 9.34 -10.47
CA GLY A 169 5.81 8.42 -9.33
C GLY A 169 4.42 8.12 -8.76
N GLY A 170 3.37 8.80 -9.23
CA GLY A 170 1.99 8.43 -8.92
C GLY A 170 1.64 7.08 -9.54
N VAL A 171 0.83 6.28 -8.85
CA VAL A 171 0.35 4.98 -9.34
C VAL A 171 -1.14 5.08 -9.61
N PHE A 172 -1.56 4.82 -10.84
CA PHE A 172 -2.98 4.79 -11.17
C PHE A 172 -3.69 3.68 -10.40
N VAL A 173 -4.91 3.97 -9.95
CA VAL A 173 -5.82 2.93 -9.48
C VAL A 173 -6.06 1.97 -10.64
N TYR A 174 -5.77 0.70 -10.40
CA TYR A 174 -6.07 -0.37 -11.31
C TYR A 174 -7.45 -0.90 -10.90
N HIS A 175 -8.44 -0.83 -11.80
CA HIS A 175 -9.72 -1.54 -11.71
C HIS A 175 -9.99 -2.14 -13.08
N GLU A 176 -10.40 -3.41 -13.14
CA GLU A 176 -10.47 -4.10 -14.42
C GLU A 176 -11.45 -3.48 -15.42
N ASP A 177 -12.47 -2.81 -14.90
CA ASP A 177 -13.52 -2.14 -15.67
C ASP A 177 -13.21 -0.67 -15.98
N GLU A 178 -12.20 -0.07 -15.32
CA GLU A 178 -11.86 1.36 -15.45
C GLU A 178 -10.56 1.62 -16.24
N LYS A 179 -9.97 0.54 -16.79
CA LYS A 179 -8.54 0.43 -17.18
C LYS A 179 -8.01 1.63 -17.96
N ILE A 180 -8.78 2.19 -18.89
CA ILE A 180 -8.21 3.05 -19.93
C ILE A 180 -8.51 4.55 -19.73
N GLY A 181 -9.71 4.90 -19.24
CA GLY A 181 -10.18 6.28 -19.13
C GLY A 181 -10.04 6.92 -17.75
N SER A 182 -9.87 6.13 -16.69
CA SER A 182 -9.70 6.65 -15.33
C SER A 182 -8.27 7.14 -15.09
N LEU A 183 -8.13 8.34 -14.53
CA LEU A 183 -6.87 8.97 -14.14
C LEU A 183 -6.70 9.01 -12.61
N ALA A 184 -7.49 8.21 -11.87
CA ALA A 184 -7.46 8.22 -10.43
C ALA A 184 -6.06 7.79 -9.91
N VAL A 185 -5.46 8.65 -9.09
CA VAL A 185 -4.28 8.37 -8.28
C VAL A 185 -4.68 8.73 -6.85
N ILE A 186 -4.77 7.73 -5.98
CA ILE A 186 -5.28 7.92 -4.61
C ILE A 186 -4.25 7.48 -3.58
N ALA A 187 -4.35 8.07 -2.38
CA ALA A 187 -3.40 7.85 -1.31
C ALA A 187 -3.30 6.39 -0.84
N SER A 188 -4.40 5.63 -0.85
CA SER A 188 -4.40 4.21 -0.46
C SER A 188 -3.57 3.36 -1.42
N THR A 189 -3.79 3.50 -2.73
CA THR A 189 -3.00 2.79 -3.75
C THR A 189 -1.53 3.19 -3.72
N GLN A 190 -1.25 4.49 -3.64
CA GLN A 190 0.13 4.98 -3.55
C GLN A 190 0.83 4.47 -2.30
N GLY A 191 0.17 4.57 -1.14
CA GLY A 191 0.72 4.16 0.15
C GLY A 191 1.01 2.66 0.21
N ALA A 192 0.06 1.84 -0.23
CA ALA A 192 0.22 0.40 -0.28
C ALA A 192 1.33 -0.03 -1.26
N TYR A 193 1.40 0.58 -2.45
CA TYR A 193 2.49 0.34 -3.41
C TYR A 193 3.85 0.67 -2.81
N MET A 194 4.00 1.85 -2.19
CA MET A 194 5.26 2.27 -1.56
C MET A 194 5.67 1.36 -0.41
N ALA A 195 4.71 0.91 0.40
CA ALA A 195 4.97 -0.04 1.48
C ALA A 195 5.46 -1.40 0.96
N CYS A 196 4.87 -1.90 -0.13
CA CYS A 196 5.32 -3.11 -0.80
C CYS A 196 6.76 -2.96 -1.31
N VAL A 197 7.06 -1.89 -2.07
CA VAL A 197 8.42 -1.61 -2.58
C VAL A 197 9.44 -1.64 -1.45
N GLN A 198 9.15 -0.93 -0.34
CA GLN A 198 10.08 -0.84 0.78
C GLN A 198 10.31 -2.20 1.45
N ALA A 199 9.24 -2.96 1.68
CA ALA A 199 9.34 -4.27 2.33
C ALA A 199 10.04 -5.31 1.46
N ILE A 200 9.75 -5.34 0.15
CA ILE A 200 10.40 -6.24 -0.82
C ILE A 200 11.90 -5.91 -0.90
N ARG A 201 12.27 -4.63 -0.97
CA ARG A 201 13.69 -4.23 -0.99
C ARG A 201 14.45 -4.68 0.25
N TYR A 202 13.86 -4.50 1.44
CA TYR A 202 14.48 -4.90 2.70
C TYR A 202 14.60 -6.42 2.84
N ALA A 203 13.63 -7.18 2.33
CA ALA A 203 13.67 -8.64 2.38
C ALA A 203 14.67 -9.27 1.39
N LEU A 204 15.10 -8.52 0.37
CA LEU A 204 16.07 -8.96 -0.65
C LEU A 204 17.51 -8.46 -0.39
N SER A 205 17.72 -7.58 0.60
CA SER A 205 19.03 -7.05 0.99
C SER A 205 19.65 -7.83 2.15
#